data_AF-A0A8H7IS06-F1
#
_entry.id   AF-A0A8H7IS06-F1
#
_cell.length_a   1.000
_cell.length_b   1.000
_cell.length_c   1.000
_cell.angle_alpha   90.00
_cell.angle_beta   90.00
_cell.angle_gamma   90.00
#
_symmetry.space_group_name_H-M   'P 1'
#
loop_
_entity.id
_entity.type
_entity.pdbx_description
1 polymer ?
#
loop_
_entity_poly.entity_id
_entity_poly.type
_entity_poly.pdbx_seq_one_letter_code
_entity_poly.pdbx_strand_id
1 'polypeptide(L)'
;MSDLFNARRVYSRCVSRALAHGTKAAAYHVALDVEATKLLADICLAKGQRALVGRVCIDSNICPEWYRDESPHNVIRKSKEVVEYV
;
A
#
# COMPACT_ATOMS: atom_id res chain seq x y z
N MET A 1 7.06 -11.42 -7.04
CA MET A 1 8.35 -10.97 -6.46
C MET A 1 8.19 -9.49 -6.12
N SER A 2 7.99 -9.18 -4.83
CA SER A 2 7.79 -7.78 -4.38
C SER A 2 9.15 -7.10 -4.25
N ASP A 3 9.39 -6.06 -5.03
CA ASP A 3 10.62 -5.27 -4.96
C ASP A 3 10.44 -4.13 -3.96
N LEU A 4 10.66 -4.44 -2.69
CA LEU A 4 10.57 -3.48 -1.59
C LEU A 4 11.60 -2.36 -1.70
N PHE A 5 12.73 -2.58 -2.39
CA PHE A 5 13.73 -1.53 -2.61
C PHE A 5 13.17 -0.45 -3.54
N ASN A 6 12.60 -0.85 -4.67
CA ASN A 6 11.94 0.10 -5.57
C ASN A 6 10.70 0.74 -4.93
N ALA A 7 9.90 -0.03 -4.20
CA ALA A 7 8.75 0.49 -3.47
C ALA A 7 9.16 1.59 -2.46
N ARG A 8 10.19 1.34 -1.63
CA ARG A 8 10.71 2.32 -0.67
C ARG A 8 11.13 3.61 -1.34
N ARG A 9 11.84 3.52 -2.47
CA ARG A 9 12.30 4.68 -3.25
C ARG A 9 11.13 5.50 -3.78
N VAL A 10 10.12 4.84 -4.36
CA VAL A 10 8.94 5.51 -4.93
C VAL A 10 8.08 6.12 -3.83
N TYR A 11 7.69 5.36 -2.82
CA TYR A 11 6.82 5.81 -1.73
C TYR A 11 7.44 6.95 -0.95
N SER A 12 8.74 6.87 -0.63
CA SER A 12 9.44 7.97 0.07
C SER A 12 9.38 9.27 -0.72
N ARG A 13 9.53 9.21 -2.05
CA ARG A 13 9.45 10.38 -2.93
C ARG A 13 8.03 10.93 -2.99
N CYS A 14 7.02 10.06 -3.14
CA CYS A 14 5.62 10.45 -3.20
C CYS A 14 5.16 11.16 -1.91
N VAL A 15 5.43 10.56 -0.74
CA VAL A 15 5.06 11.14 0.56
C VAL A 15 5.77 12.47 0.80
N SER A 16 7.10 12.54 0.54
CA SER A 16 7.84 13.80 0.65
C SER A 16 7.31 14.89 -0.28
N ARG A 17 6.96 14.55 -1.52
CA ARG A 17 6.38 15.51 -2.48
C ARG A 17 5.01 16.01 -1.99
N ALA A 18 4.14 15.10 -1.53
CA ALA A 18 2.82 15.46 -1.02
C ALA A 18 2.93 16.41 0.19
N LEU A 19 3.81 16.12 1.14
CA LEU A 19 4.08 16.98 2.29
C LEU A 19 4.61 18.37 1.88
N ALA A 20 5.51 18.42 0.89
CA ALA A 20 6.05 19.68 0.37
C ALA A 20 4.96 20.56 -0.30
N HIS A 21 3.89 19.95 -0.81
CA HIS A 21 2.71 20.65 -1.35
C HIS A 21 1.60 20.87 -0.30
N GLY A 22 1.88 20.63 0.98
CA GLY A 22 0.95 20.92 2.06
C GLY A 22 -0.07 19.81 2.34
N THR A 23 -0.01 18.66 1.67
CA THR A 23 -0.90 17.51 1.96
C THR A 23 -0.56 16.89 3.31
N LYS A 24 -1.27 17.31 4.36
CA LYS A 24 -1.07 16.82 5.74
C LYS A 24 -1.79 15.49 6.03
N ALA A 25 -2.79 15.15 5.22
CA ALA A 25 -3.52 13.89 5.29
C ALA A 25 -3.76 13.33 3.89
N ALA A 26 -3.57 12.02 3.68
CA ALA A 26 -3.79 11.36 2.39
C ALA A 26 -4.42 9.97 2.55
N ALA A 27 -5.18 9.53 1.55
CA ALA A 27 -5.65 8.14 1.45
C ALA A 27 -4.90 7.46 0.29
N TYR A 28 -4.11 6.44 0.61
CA TYR A 28 -3.26 5.73 -0.34
C TYR A 28 -3.83 4.34 -0.65
N HIS A 29 -3.99 4.07 -1.95
CA HIS A 29 -4.17 2.74 -2.50
C HIS A 29 -2.83 2.26 -3.03
N VAL A 30 -2.34 1.12 -2.55
CA VAL A 30 -0.94 0.70 -2.76
C VAL A 30 -0.80 -0.31 -3.90
N ALA A 31 -0.85 -1.60 -3.58
CA ALA A 31 -0.71 -2.72 -4.48
C ALA A 31 -1.35 -3.96 -3.83
N LEU A 32 -1.26 -5.11 -4.51
CA LEU A 32 -1.71 -6.41 -3.99
C LEU A 32 -0.84 -6.92 -2.82
N ASP A 33 0.40 -6.46 -2.74
CA ASP A 33 1.42 -6.97 -1.81
C ASP A 33 1.25 -6.37 -0.41
N VAL A 34 1.32 -7.25 0.60
CA VAL A 34 1.13 -6.88 2.00
C VAL A 34 2.34 -6.09 2.51
N GLU A 35 3.55 -6.55 2.23
CA GLU A 35 4.78 -5.92 2.71
C GLU A 35 4.99 -4.53 2.12
N ALA A 36 4.66 -4.33 0.84
CA ALA A 36 4.67 -3.01 0.23
C ALA A 36 3.68 -2.05 0.90
N THR A 37 2.52 -2.56 1.32
CA THR A 37 1.49 -1.76 2.01
C THR A 37 1.95 -1.36 3.42
N LYS A 38 2.50 -2.30 4.19
CA LYS A 38 3.13 -2.03 5.50
C LYS A 38 4.26 -0.99 5.38
N LEU A 39 5.13 -1.16 4.37
CA LEU A 39 6.23 -0.22 4.10
C LEU A 39 5.74 1.20 3.83
N LEU A 40 4.61 1.39 3.12
CA LEU A 40 4.07 2.74 2.93
C LEU A 40 3.57 3.34 4.26
N ALA A 41 2.92 2.53 5.10
CA ALA A 41 2.49 2.97 6.43
C ALA A 41 3.69 3.45 7.27
N ASP A 42 4.79 2.68 7.29
CA ASP A 42 6.03 3.07 7.98
C ASP A 42 6.59 4.40 7.46
N ILE A 43 6.57 4.61 6.14
CA ILE A 43 7.09 5.83 5.52
C ILE A 43 6.21 7.03 5.89
N CYS A 44 4.89 6.88 5.89
CA CYS A 44 3.96 7.94 6.30
C CYS A 44 4.17 8.32 7.78
N LEU A 45 4.27 7.32 8.66
CA LEU A 45 4.53 7.51 10.08
C LEU A 45 5.89 8.21 10.31
N ALA A 46 6.96 7.69 9.70
CA ALA A 46 8.31 8.25 9.83
C ALA A 46 8.42 9.69 9.32
N LYS A 47 7.61 10.08 8.33
CA LYS A 47 7.57 11.44 7.77
C LYS A 47 6.53 12.34 8.43
N GLY A 48 5.74 11.82 9.38
CA GLY A 48 4.71 12.57 10.09
C GLY A 48 3.50 12.96 9.24
N GLN A 49 3.21 12.23 8.15
CA GLN A 49 2.00 12.44 7.37
C GLN A 49 0.87 11.57 7.93
N ARG A 50 -0.30 12.15 8.20
CA ARG A 50 -1.49 11.35 8.51
C ARG A 50 -1.91 10.59 7.26
N ALA A 51 -2.16 9.30 7.36
CA ALA A 51 -2.52 8.51 6.19
C ALA A 51 -3.55 7.43 6.51
N LEU A 52 -4.46 7.22 5.56
CA LEU A 52 -5.22 5.98 5.45
C LEU A 52 -4.51 5.13 4.40
N VAL A 53 -4.04 3.94 4.76
CA VAL A 53 -3.24 3.09 3.87
C VAL A 53 -3.99 1.78 3.64
N GLY A 54 -4.36 1.52 2.38
CA GLY A 54 -5.13 0.35 1.99
C GLY A 54 -4.41 -0.51 0.95
N ARG A 55 -4.39 -1.82 1.20
CA ARG A 55 -4.05 -2.83 0.18
C ARG A 55 -5.14 -2.81 -0.88
N VAL A 56 -4.76 -2.91 -2.15
CA VAL A 56 -5.72 -3.07 -3.24
C VAL A 56 -6.18 -4.53 -3.28
N CYS A 57 -7.48 -4.73 -3.46
CA CYS A 57 -8.11 -6.03 -3.63
C CYS A 57 -8.63 -6.14 -5.06
N ILE A 58 -8.19 -7.16 -5.80
CA ILE A 58 -8.57 -7.33 -7.21
C ILE A 58 -9.04 -8.76 -7.44
N ASP A 59 -10.33 -8.94 -7.72
CA ASP A 59 -10.96 -10.23 -8.05
C ASP A 59 -11.56 -10.27 -9.47
N SER A 60 -11.46 -9.17 -10.22
CA SER A 60 -12.08 -9.02 -11.55
C SER A 60 -11.35 -9.78 -12.65
N ASN A 61 -12.15 -10.43 -13.52
CA ASN A 61 -11.68 -11.14 -14.71
C ASN A 61 -10.96 -10.27 -15.76
N ILE A 62 -11.05 -8.95 -15.64
CA ILE A 62 -10.40 -7.98 -16.53
C ILE A 62 -8.90 -7.85 -16.22
N CYS A 63 -8.50 -8.14 -14.98
CA CYS A 63 -7.11 -8.02 -14.55
C CYS A 63 -6.28 -9.25 -14.95
N PRO A 64 -5.04 -9.12 -15.45
CA PRO A 64 -4.21 -10.28 -15.75
C PRO A 64 -4.06 -11.22 -14.54
N GLU A 65 -3.99 -12.53 -14.78
CA GLU A 65 -3.93 -13.54 -13.71
C GLU A 65 -2.75 -13.32 -12.75
N TRP A 66 -1.61 -12.87 -13.26
CA TRP A 66 -0.41 -12.55 -12.46
C TRP A 66 -0.55 -11.29 -11.59
N TYR A 67 -1.59 -10.46 -11.80
CA TYR A 67 -1.88 -9.24 -11.04
C TYR A 67 -3.28 -9.28 -10.42
N ARG A 68 -3.75 -10.46 -10.03
CA ARG A 68 -5.03 -10.65 -9.37
C ARG A 68 -4.85 -11.38 -8.05
N ASP A 69 -5.74 -11.17 -7.10
CA ASP A 69 -5.82 -12.03 -5.93
C ASP A 69 -6.33 -13.42 -6.31
N GLU A 70 -5.73 -14.45 -5.71
CA GLU A 70 -6.04 -15.86 -5.97
C GLU A 70 -7.48 -16.23 -5.58
N SER A 71 -8.01 -15.63 -4.50
CA SER A 71 -9.37 -15.89 -4.03
C SER A 71 -9.86 -14.81 -3.04
N PRO A 72 -11.19 -14.66 -2.85
CA PRO A 72 -11.75 -13.78 -1.83
C PRO A 72 -11.27 -14.08 -0.41
N HIS A 73 -11.03 -15.35 -0.07
CA HIS A 73 -10.48 -15.73 1.23
C HIS A 73 -9.05 -15.20 1.44
N ASN A 74 -8.22 -15.27 0.40
CA ASN A 74 -6.85 -14.73 0.47
C ASN A 74 -6.86 -13.19 0.59
N VAL A 75 -7.79 -12.52 -0.11
CA VAL A 75 -8.03 -11.07 0.02
C VAL A 75 -8.31 -10.69 1.46
N ILE A 76 -9.29 -11.35 2.10
CA ILE A 76 -9.70 -11.05 3.47
C ILE A 76 -8.52 -11.27 4.44
N ARG A 77 -7.81 -12.40 4.30
CA ARG A 77 -6.65 -12.72 5.14
C ARG A 77 -5.55 -11.66 5.03
N LYS A 78 -5.15 -11.30 3.81
CA LYS A 78 -4.11 -10.28 3.55
C LYS A 78 -4.52 -8.89 4.03
N SER A 79 -5.80 -8.53 3.86
CA SER A 79 -6.31 -7.24 4.33
C SER A 79 -6.32 -7.16 5.86
N LYS A 80 -6.70 -8.24 6.55
CA LYS A 80 -6.61 -8.32 8.02
C LYS A 80 -5.17 -8.14 8.51
N GLU A 81 -4.22 -8.79 7.84
CA GLU A 81 -2.79 -8.67 8.18
C GLU A 81 -2.27 -7.22 8.09
N VAL A 82 -2.77 -6.43 7.13
CA VAL A 82 -2.45 -5.00 7.04
C VAL A 82 -3.14 -4.21 8.15
N VAL A 83 -4.42 -4.49 8.42
CA VAL A 83 -5.18 -3.79 9.46
C VAL A 83 -4.59 -4.04 10.86
N GLU A 84 -4.11 -5.24 11.13
CA GLU A 84 -3.46 -5.60 12.41
C GLU A 84 -2.07 -4.95 12.56
N TYR A 85 -1.43 -4.55 11.46
CA TYR A 85 -0.11 -3.91 11.47
C TYR A 85 -0.17 -2.41 11.76
N VAL A 86 -1.21 -1.72 11.27
CA VAL A 86 -1.36 -0.25 11.33
C VAL A 86 -2.01 0.20 12.65
#